data_AF-A0A958WRX3-F1
#
_entry.id   AF-A0A958WRX3-F1
#
_cell.length_a   1.000
_cell.length_b   1.000
_cell.length_c   1.000
_cell.angle_alpha   90.00
_cell.angle_beta   90.00
_cell.angle_gamma   90.00
#
_symmetry.space_group_name_H-M   'P 1'
#
loop_
_entity.id
_entity.type
_entity.pdbx_description
1 polymer ?
#
loop_
_entity_poly.entity_id
_entity_poly.type
_entity_poly.pdbx_seq_one_letter_code
_entity_poly.pdbx_strand_id
1 'polypeptide(L)'
;MKSIQEIIEGLLKRDKRAEMLFAQLLEKHCFSKVRSAILSRGGSEDDARFCFTLGCTVLWEYILSGKFKLDPKSPKPYADQLCAFVMTVAIREFYRQIKFKQGEISKDLEDAHFQIAHEDVPAPLEPLYRLAWLTVYDMGEPCQSRLADRYGRGLSYPEVGRREVPSTDAKTARRRIGVCVENLLSWLNEKLRKSEQQTVLEDIAMAAFNSMKEPCKTFLGKFYHPTEKHSMNDLAEEHGYKNEHVARMARHECMRELQFSIADNLLNNNPNK
;
A
#
# COMPACT_ATOMS: atom_id res chain seq x y z
N MET A 1 -1.00 -4.32 -35.99
CA MET A 1 -0.49 -3.64 -34.78
C MET A 1 -1.72 -3.12 -34.05
N LYS A 2 -1.97 -3.50 -32.79
CA LYS A 2 -3.15 -2.97 -32.06
C LYS A 2 -2.96 -1.47 -31.83
N SER A 3 -4.03 -0.68 -31.96
CA SER A 3 -3.98 0.74 -31.63
C SER A 3 -3.82 0.94 -30.12
N ILE A 4 -3.31 2.09 -29.68
CA ILE A 4 -3.16 2.38 -28.25
C ILE A 4 -4.54 2.36 -27.54
N GLN A 5 -5.59 2.77 -28.25
CA GLN A 5 -6.95 2.72 -27.75
C GLN A 5 -7.43 1.28 -27.55
N GLU A 6 -7.17 0.38 -28.50
CA GLU A 6 -7.47 -1.06 -28.36
C GLU A 6 -6.67 -1.72 -27.23
N ILE A 7 -5.43 -1.26 -26.99
CA ILE A 7 -4.63 -1.74 -25.85
C ILE A 7 -5.31 -1.33 -24.54
N ILE A 8 -5.71 -0.06 -24.39
CA ILE A 8 -6.41 0.43 -23.19
C ILE A 8 -7.74 -0.30 -22.97
N GLU A 9 -8.53 -0.50 -24.03
CA GLU A 9 -9.77 -1.29 -23.93
C GLU A 9 -9.51 -2.73 -23.51
N GLY A 10 -8.40 -3.33 -23.97
CA GLY A 10 -7.94 -4.64 -23.53
C GLY A 10 -7.55 -4.68 -22.05
N LEU A 11 -6.90 -3.62 -21.54
CA LEU A 11 -6.56 -3.50 -20.10
C LEU A 11 -7.82 -3.53 -19.23
N LEU A 12 -8.87 -2.80 -19.63
CA LEU A 12 -10.15 -2.77 -18.91
C LEU A 12 -10.80 -4.16 -18.83
N LYS A 13 -10.58 -4.99 -19.87
CA LYS A 13 -11.07 -6.38 -19.94
C LYS A 13 -10.13 -7.38 -19.27
N ARG A 14 -9.03 -6.94 -18.64
CA ARG A 14 -7.99 -7.82 -18.05
C ARG A 14 -7.39 -8.79 -19.08
N ASP A 15 -7.24 -8.35 -20.33
CA ASP A 15 -6.58 -9.13 -21.38
C ASP A 15 -5.06 -9.15 -21.15
N LYS A 16 -4.52 -10.31 -20.77
CA LYS A 16 -3.08 -10.52 -20.54
C LYS A 16 -2.21 -10.08 -21.73
N ARG A 17 -2.71 -10.21 -22.97
CA ARG A 17 -1.98 -9.77 -24.16
C ARG A 17 -1.95 -8.24 -24.25
N ALA A 18 -3.02 -7.56 -23.85
CA ALA A 18 -3.07 -6.11 -23.80
C ALA A 18 -2.15 -5.55 -22.70
N GLU A 19 -2.11 -6.20 -21.53
CA GLU A 19 -1.17 -5.85 -20.45
C GLU A 19 0.29 -5.93 -20.90
N MET A 20 0.67 -7.02 -21.57
CA MET A 20 2.01 -7.19 -22.14
C MET A 20 2.33 -6.12 -23.20
N LEU A 21 1.39 -5.84 -24.12
CA LEU A 21 1.58 -4.84 -25.16
C LEU A 21 1.68 -3.42 -24.58
N PHE A 22 0.94 -3.14 -23.51
CA PHE A 22 1.00 -1.87 -22.79
C PHE A 22 2.37 -1.64 -22.14
N ALA A 23 2.90 -2.65 -21.44
CA ALA A 23 4.24 -2.58 -20.85
C ALA A 23 5.32 -2.34 -21.92
N GLN A 24 5.27 -3.07 -23.04
CA GLN A 24 6.20 -2.88 -24.16
C GLN A 24 6.12 -1.49 -24.79
N LEU A 25 4.91 -0.93 -24.90
CA LEU A 25 4.68 0.42 -25.41
C LEU A 25 5.37 1.46 -24.52
N LEU A 26 5.14 1.41 -23.20
CA LEU A 26 5.72 2.36 -22.26
C LEU A 26 7.24 2.24 -22.18
N GLU A 27 7.77 1.01 -22.17
CA GLU A 27 9.22 0.77 -22.17
C GLU A 27 9.88 1.43 -23.40
N LYS A 28 9.30 1.20 -24.59
CA LYS A 28 9.84 1.70 -25.85
C LYS A 28 9.75 3.23 -25.98
N HIS A 29 8.65 3.83 -25.54
CA HIS A 29 8.36 5.24 -25.83
C HIS A 29 8.63 6.19 -24.66
N CYS A 30 8.62 5.71 -23.43
CA CYS A 30 8.65 6.55 -22.24
C CYS A 30 9.91 6.35 -21.37
N PHE A 31 10.47 5.14 -21.28
CA PHE A 31 11.58 4.87 -20.36
C PHE A 31 12.81 5.74 -20.65
N SER A 32 13.21 5.89 -21.91
CA SER A 32 14.37 6.72 -22.28
C SER A 32 14.21 8.18 -21.84
N LYS A 33 12.98 8.72 -21.94
CA LYS A 33 12.65 10.09 -21.48
C LYS A 33 12.74 10.19 -19.96
N VAL A 34 12.16 9.22 -19.26
CA VAL A 34 12.19 9.17 -17.79
C VAL A 34 13.62 9.06 -17.28
N ARG A 35 14.38 8.10 -17.82
CA ARG A 35 15.79 7.91 -17.52
C ARG A 35 16.60 9.19 -17.71
N SER A 36 16.47 9.84 -18.86
CA SER A 36 17.16 11.10 -19.12
C SER A 36 16.80 12.18 -18.09
N ALA A 37 15.52 12.28 -17.72
CA ALA A 37 15.05 13.27 -16.76
C ALA A 37 15.53 13.00 -15.32
N ILE A 38 15.65 11.73 -14.92
CA ILE A 38 16.12 11.36 -13.58
C ILE A 38 17.64 11.52 -13.47
N LEU A 39 18.39 11.02 -14.45
CA LEU A 39 19.85 11.15 -14.47
C LEU A 39 20.30 12.62 -14.52
N SER A 40 19.60 13.47 -15.29
CA SER A 40 19.92 14.90 -15.36
C SER A 40 19.70 15.65 -14.04
N ARG A 41 19.01 15.03 -13.08
CA ARG A 41 18.71 15.59 -11.76
C ARG A 41 19.53 14.91 -10.65
N GLY A 42 20.62 14.23 -11.01
CA GLY A 42 21.51 13.56 -10.07
C GLY A 42 20.99 12.21 -9.56
N GLY A 43 19.96 11.65 -10.20
CA GLY A 43 19.47 10.30 -9.90
C GLY A 43 20.35 9.22 -10.50
N SER A 44 20.27 8.01 -9.96
CA SER A 44 20.90 6.81 -10.48
C SER A 44 20.04 6.12 -11.55
N GLU A 45 20.64 5.16 -12.25
CA GLU A 45 19.90 4.27 -13.16
C GLU A 45 18.81 3.48 -12.40
N ASP A 46 19.08 3.10 -11.15
CA ASP A 46 18.12 2.39 -10.30
C ASP A 46 16.95 3.31 -9.89
N ASP A 47 17.22 4.58 -9.56
CA ASP A 47 16.16 5.57 -9.30
C ASP A 47 15.28 5.77 -10.54
N ALA A 48 15.89 5.79 -11.73
CA ALA A 48 15.16 5.91 -13.00
C ALA A 48 14.23 4.73 -13.26
N ARG A 49 14.73 3.49 -13.06
CA ARG A 49 13.92 2.26 -13.19
C ARG A 49 12.79 2.24 -12.16
N PHE A 50 13.08 2.59 -10.91
CA PHE A 50 12.08 2.65 -9.86
C PHE A 50 10.96 3.65 -10.20
N CYS A 51 11.33 4.90 -10.52
CA CYS A 51 10.36 5.97 -10.79
C CYS A 51 9.54 5.68 -12.05
N PHE A 52 10.15 5.07 -13.07
CA PHE A 52 9.44 4.63 -14.26
C PHE A 52 8.41 3.53 -13.96
N THR A 53 8.82 2.48 -13.25
CA THR A 53 7.93 1.37 -12.87
C THR A 53 6.76 1.88 -12.05
N LEU A 54 7.02 2.74 -11.05
CA LEU A 54 5.96 3.37 -10.27
C LEU A 54 4.98 4.15 -11.16
N GLY A 55 5.51 4.99 -12.06
CA GLY A 55 4.67 5.75 -13.00
C GLY A 55 3.81 4.86 -13.89
N CYS A 56 4.32 3.72 -14.34
CA CYS A 56 3.57 2.74 -15.13
C CYS A 56 2.46 2.08 -14.30
N THR A 57 2.74 1.69 -13.06
CA THR A 57 1.76 1.09 -12.14
C THR A 57 0.63 2.06 -11.84
N VAL A 58 0.94 3.31 -11.50
CA VAL A 58 -0.07 4.34 -11.22
C VAL A 58 -0.91 4.62 -12.47
N LEU A 59 -0.29 4.71 -13.66
CA LEU A 59 -1.01 4.90 -14.91
C LEU A 59 -1.99 3.74 -15.18
N TRP A 60 -1.54 2.50 -14.97
CA TRP A 60 -2.38 1.32 -15.10
C TRP A 60 -3.61 1.43 -14.18
N GLU A 61 -3.41 1.69 -12.89
CA GLU A 61 -4.50 1.81 -11.91
C GLU A 61 -5.48 2.92 -12.27
N TYR A 62 -4.97 4.05 -12.78
CA TYR A 62 -5.79 5.17 -13.22
C TYR A 62 -6.62 4.81 -14.46
N ILE A 63 -6.07 4.03 -15.39
CA ILE A 63 -6.83 3.51 -16.53
C ILE A 63 -7.96 2.60 -16.04
N LEU A 64 -7.66 1.64 -15.17
CA LEU A 64 -8.65 0.67 -14.66
C LEU A 64 -9.77 1.33 -13.85
N SER A 65 -9.45 2.36 -13.07
CA SER A 65 -10.43 3.12 -12.29
C SER A 65 -11.19 4.16 -13.13
N GLY A 66 -10.85 4.31 -14.41
CA GLY A 66 -11.45 5.30 -15.30
C GLY A 66 -11.04 6.75 -15.02
N LYS A 67 -10.06 6.96 -14.14
CA LYS A 67 -9.48 8.27 -13.77
C LYS A 67 -8.52 8.82 -14.82
N PHE A 68 -7.98 7.96 -15.68
CA PHE A 68 -7.23 8.36 -16.87
C PHE A 68 -8.02 8.03 -18.14
N LYS A 69 -8.11 9.01 -19.03
CA LYS A 69 -8.68 8.85 -20.36
C LYS A 69 -7.78 9.55 -21.37
N LEU A 70 -7.59 8.93 -22.53
CA LEU A 70 -6.96 9.60 -23.65
C LEU A 70 -7.84 10.76 -24.10
N ASP A 71 -7.20 11.90 -24.38
CA ASP A 71 -7.88 13.05 -24.95
C ASP A 71 -7.70 13.04 -26.47
N PRO A 72 -8.77 12.74 -27.25
CA PRO A 72 -8.71 12.78 -28.71
C PRO A 72 -8.58 14.19 -29.27
N LYS A 73 -8.87 15.24 -28.49
CA LYS A 73 -8.76 16.63 -28.90
C LYS A 73 -7.37 17.21 -28.66
N SER A 74 -6.54 16.52 -27.87
CA SER A 74 -5.17 16.94 -27.60
C SER A 74 -4.33 16.84 -28.87
N PRO A 75 -3.46 17.84 -29.16
CA PRO A 75 -2.51 17.76 -30.26
C PRO A 75 -1.40 16.73 -30.01
N LYS A 76 -1.27 16.20 -28.78
CA LYS A 76 -0.27 15.20 -28.42
C LYS A 76 -0.71 13.81 -28.88
N PRO A 77 0.17 13.03 -29.55
CA PRO A 77 -0.09 11.62 -29.83
C PRO A 77 -0.43 10.85 -28.54
N TYR A 78 -1.27 9.81 -28.64
CA TYR A 78 -1.67 9.02 -27.46
C TYR A 78 -0.48 8.44 -26.68
N ALA A 79 0.58 8.00 -27.37
CA ALA A 79 1.80 7.54 -26.70
C ALA A 79 2.43 8.64 -25.83
N ASP A 80 2.44 9.89 -26.29
CA ASP A 80 2.99 11.01 -25.54
C ASP A 80 2.07 11.47 -24.40
N GLN A 81 0.76 11.27 -24.51
CA GLN A 81 -0.17 11.49 -23.39
C GLN A 81 0.11 10.49 -22.25
N LEU A 82 0.31 9.21 -22.58
CA LEU A 82 0.70 8.18 -21.61
C LEU A 82 2.08 8.51 -21.00
N CYS A 83 3.07 8.82 -21.83
CA CYS A 83 4.40 9.17 -21.34
C CYS A 83 4.40 10.43 -20.47
N ALA A 84 3.58 11.43 -20.79
CA ALA A 84 3.45 12.62 -19.97
C ALA A 84 2.97 12.28 -18.56
N PHE A 85 1.95 11.42 -18.44
CA PHE A 85 1.46 10.95 -17.15
C PHE A 85 2.57 10.23 -16.36
N VAL A 86 3.22 9.23 -16.99
CA VAL A 86 4.31 8.46 -16.36
C VAL A 86 5.45 9.39 -15.92
N MET A 87 5.82 10.35 -16.78
CA MET A 87 6.89 11.31 -16.51
C MET A 87 6.56 12.22 -15.33
N THR A 88 5.32 12.70 -15.23
CA THR A 88 4.86 13.49 -14.09
C THR A 88 4.95 12.72 -12.78
N VAL A 89 4.49 11.47 -12.75
CA VAL A 89 4.59 10.61 -11.55
C VAL A 89 6.05 10.33 -11.20
N ALA A 90 6.86 9.96 -12.19
CA ALA A 90 8.27 9.62 -12.00
C ALA A 90 9.11 10.78 -11.43
N ILE A 91 8.97 11.99 -11.98
CA ILE A 91 9.71 13.16 -11.49
C ILE A 91 9.28 13.55 -10.08
N ARG A 92 7.98 13.52 -9.79
CA ARG A 92 7.46 13.84 -8.45
C ARG A 92 8.00 12.88 -7.40
N GLU A 93 7.95 11.58 -7.68
CA GLU A 93 8.49 10.58 -6.77
C GLU A 93 9.98 10.76 -6.54
N PHE A 94 10.75 11.01 -7.61
CA PHE A 94 12.18 11.23 -7.49
C PHE A 94 12.52 12.40 -6.57
N TYR A 95 11.86 13.55 -6.73
CA TYR A 95 12.04 14.69 -5.82
C TYR A 95 11.60 14.39 -4.40
N ARG A 96 10.53 13.61 -4.20
CA ARG A 96 10.10 13.18 -2.88
C ARG A 96 11.17 12.32 -2.20
N GLN A 97 11.83 11.44 -2.95
CA GLN A 97 12.94 10.63 -2.43
C GLN A 97 14.16 11.48 -2.08
N ILE A 98 14.49 12.49 -2.88
CA ILE A 98 15.55 13.45 -2.56
C ILE A 98 15.23 14.17 -1.25
N LYS A 99 14.02 14.74 -1.13
CA LYS A 99 13.56 15.43 0.08
C LYS A 99 13.63 14.53 1.32
N PHE A 100 13.23 13.27 1.18
CA PHE A 100 13.27 12.28 2.25
C PHE A 100 14.71 11.90 2.65
N LYS A 101 15.62 11.74 1.68
CA LYS A 101 17.03 11.42 1.93
C LYS A 101 17.82 12.58 2.55
N GLN A 102 17.37 13.82 2.38
CA GLN A 102 18.12 15.02 2.77
C GLN A 102 17.63 15.72 4.04
N GLY A 103 16.55 15.27 4.70
CA GLY A 103 16.14 15.76 6.02
C GLY A 103 16.20 17.28 6.17
N GLU A 104 15.42 18.00 5.35
CA GLU A 104 15.32 19.48 5.31
C GLU A 104 16.63 20.28 5.17
N ILE A 105 16.92 20.77 3.95
CA ILE A 105 17.41 22.14 3.63
C ILE A 105 17.26 22.37 2.11
N SER A 106 16.33 23.24 1.71
CA SER A 106 16.64 24.53 1.06
C SER A 106 15.42 25.08 0.30
N LYS A 107 15.23 26.40 0.43
CA LYS A 107 14.32 27.26 -0.32
C LYS A 107 14.65 27.39 -1.82
N ASP A 108 15.71 26.74 -2.31
CA ASP A 108 16.21 26.98 -3.68
C ASP A 108 15.55 26.10 -4.77
N LEU A 109 14.52 25.31 -4.43
CA LEU A 109 13.77 24.50 -5.41
C LEU A 109 12.47 25.17 -5.91
N GLU A 110 12.15 26.36 -5.43
CA GLU A 110 10.97 27.12 -5.89
C GLU A 110 11.16 27.73 -7.30
N ASP A 111 12.40 27.87 -7.81
CA ASP A 111 12.67 28.57 -9.07
C ASP A 111 12.67 27.69 -10.33
N ALA A 112 12.50 26.36 -10.20
CA ALA A 112 12.34 25.49 -11.36
C ALA A 112 10.88 25.48 -11.84
N HIS A 113 10.50 26.53 -12.57
CA HIS A 113 9.26 26.67 -13.34
C HIS A 113 8.69 25.32 -13.82
N PHE A 114 7.53 24.94 -13.28
CA PHE A 114 6.58 24.12 -14.02
C PHE A 114 5.17 24.68 -13.82
N GLN A 115 4.73 25.49 -14.80
CA GLN A 115 3.33 25.85 -14.98
C GLN A 115 2.54 24.59 -15.40
N ILE A 116 2.12 23.80 -14.43
CA ILE A 116 0.91 22.98 -14.56
C ILE A 116 0.05 23.33 -13.35
N ALA A 117 -1.16 23.82 -13.63
CA ALA A 117 -2.13 24.25 -12.63
C ALA A 117 -2.25 23.21 -11.50
N HIS A 118 -2.02 23.70 -10.29
CA HIS A 118 -1.88 22.93 -9.06
C HIS A 118 -3.22 22.44 -8.48
N GLU A 119 -4.33 22.57 -9.21
CA GLU A 119 -5.67 22.51 -8.61
C GLU A 119 -6.54 21.29 -8.97
N ASP A 120 -6.21 20.48 -9.98
CA ASP A 120 -7.07 19.34 -10.38
C ASP A 120 -6.34 17.98 -10.51
N VAL A 121 -5.14 17.86 -9.95
CA VAL A 121 -4.42 16.57 -9.89
C VAL A 121 -4.32 16.18 -8.41
N PRO A 122 -5.06 15.14 -7.95
CA PRO A 122 -4.86 14.62 -6.60
C PRO A 122 -3.36 14.36 -6.45
N ALA A 123 -2.77 14.83 -5.36
CA ALA A 123 -1.42 14.44 -4.99
C ALA A 123 -1.32 12.92 -5.20
N PRO A 124 -0.27 12.38 -5.85
CA PRO A 124 -0.06 10.95 -5.81
C PRO A 124 -0.03 10.61 -4.32
N LEU A 125 -1.09 9.94 -3.83
CA LEU A 125 -1.19 9.55 -2.44
C LEU A 125 0.16 8.97 -2.09
N GLU A 126 0.85 9.52 -1.08
CA GLU A 126 1.97 8.78 -0.51
C GLU A 126 1.41 7.39 -0.25
N PRO A 127 1.92 6.34 -0.93
CA PRO A 127 1.23 5.08 -0.87
C PRO A 127 1.21 4.65 0.59
N LEU A 128 0.03 4.28 1.09
CA LEU A 128 -0.17 3.97 2.51
C LEU A 128 0.86 2.95 3.03
N TYR A 129 1.34 2.06 2.15
CA TYR A 129 2.44 1.13 2.44
C TYR A 129 3.73 1.83 2.89
N ARG A 130 4.09 2.98 2.29
CA ARG A 130 5.32 3.69 2.63
C ARG A 130 5.18 4.38 3.96
N LEU A 131 4.06 5.06 4.18
CA LEU A 131 3.77 5.65 5.49
C LEU A 131 3.83 4.57 6.57
N ALA A 132 3.22 3.41 6.34
CA ALA A 132 3.29 2.28 7.26
C ALA A 132 4.74 1.84 7.54
N TRP A 133 5.60 1.74 6.52
CA TRP A 133 7.02 1.40 6.72
C TRP A 133 7.83 2.49 7.43
N LEU A 134 7.52 3.77 7.20
CA LEU A 134 8.11 4.88 7.97
C LEU A 134 7.68 4.81 9.43
N THR A 135 6.41 4.54 9.70
CA THR A 135 5.92 4.31 11.06
C THR A 135 6.64 3.14 11.73
N VAL A 136 6.84 2.03 11.01
CA VAL A 136 7.60 0.88 11.55
C VAL A 136 9.02 1.26 11.95
N TYR A 137 9.66 2.15 11.19
CA TYR A 137 10.97 2.69 11.54
C TYR A 137 10.90 3.57 12.79
N ASP A 138 9.95 4.51 12.85
CA ASP A 138 9.77 5.45 13.95
C ASP A 138 9.33 4.79 15.27
N MET A 139 8.70 3.61 15.21
CA MET A 139 8.33 2.82 16.39
C MET A 139 9.55 2.34 17.18
N GLY A 140 10.74 2.26 16.57
CA GLY A 140 11.96 1.78 17.19
C GLY A 140 11.90 0.32 17.65
N GLU A 141 12.96 -0.11 18.36
CA GLU A 141 13.06 -1.48 18.88
C GLU A 141 12.16 -1.73 20.09
N PRO A 142 11.56 -2.94 20.24
CA PRO A 142 11.78 -4.14 19.41
C PRO A 142 10.86 -4.25 18.19
N CYS A 143 9.91 -3.32 18.01
CA CYS A 143 8.87 -3.47 17.00
C CYS A 143 9.37 -3.27 15.57
N GLN A 144 10.33 -2.37 15.38
CA GLN A 144 11.02 -2.17 14.11
C GLN A 144 11.59 -3.49 13.58
N SER A 145 12.46 -4.16 14.34
CA SER A 145 13.07 -5.43 13.90
C SER A 145 12.04 -6.55 13.73
N ARG A 146 11.07 -6.68 14.64
CA ARG A 146 10.02 -7.71 14.56
C ARG A 146 9.19 -7.61 13.28
N LEU A 147 8.74 -6.40 12.95
CA LEU A 147 7.89 -6.15 11.78
C LEU A 147 8.72 -6.20 10.49
N ALA A 148 9.94 -5.65 10.49
CA ALA A 148 10.86 -5.77 9.35
C ALA A 148 11.21 -7.23 9.04
N ASP A 149 11.41 -8.07 10.05
CA ASP A 149 11.69 -9.49 9.86
C ASP A 149 10.48 -10.26 9.34
N ARG A 150 9.31 -10.05 9.95
CA ARG A 150 8.11 -10.77 9.59
C ARG A 150 7.59 -10.39 8.20
N TYR A 151 7.52 -9.10 7.89
CA TYR A 151 6.87 -8.59 6.68
C TYR A 151 7.86 -8.13 5.62
N GLY A 152 9.03 -7.63 6.01
CA GLY A 152 10.10 -7.25 5.08
C GLY A 152 10.88 -8.46 4.59
N ARG A 153 11.41 -9.27 5.51
CA ARG A 153 12.24 -10.45 5.19
C ARG A 153 11.43 -11.74 5.00
N GLY A 154 10.15 -11.75 5.39
CA GLY A 154 9.27 -12.91 5.23
C GLY A 154 9.60 -14.08 6.18
N LEU A 155 10.29 -13.82 7.29
CA LEU A 155 10.63 -14.84 8.27
C LEU A 155 9.38 -15.37 8.98
N SER A 156 9.37 -16.66 9.31
CA SER A 156 8.33 -17.26 10.12
C SER A 156 8.35 -16.72 11.56
N TYR A 157 7.21 -16.75 12.25
CA TYR A 157 7.12 -16.33 13.66
C TYR A 157 8.25 -16.89 14.55
N PRO A 158 8.54 -18.21 14.58
CA PRO A 158 9.63 -18.71 15.41
C PRO A 158 11.01 -18.23 14.97
N GLU A 159 11.26 -17.98 13.69
CA GLU A 159 12.54 -17.40 13.23
C GLU A 159 12.72 -15.98 13.76
N VAL A 160 11.68 -15.14 13.70
CA VAL A 160 11.73 -13.78 14.27
C VAL A 160 12.00 -13.84 15.78
N GLY A 161 11.26 -14.68 16.51
CA GLY A 161 11.43 -14.81 17.96
C GLY A 161 12.82 -15.28 18.37
N ARG A 162 13.42 -16.19 17.61
CA ARG A 162 14.74 -16.76 17.90
C ARG A 162 15.91 -15.80 17.69
N ARG A 163 15.72 -14.71 16.92
CA ARG A 163 16.72 -13.66 16.77
C ARG A 163 16.86 -12.78 18.00
N GLU A 164 15.78 -12.63 18.78
CA GLU A 164 15.82 -11.95 20.08
C GLU A 164 16.25 -12.90 21.20
N VAL A 165 15.57 -14.04 21.29
CA VAL A 165 15.79 -15.04 22.34
C VAL A 165 15.76 -16.44 21.71
N PRO A 166 16.90 -17.16 21.65
CA PRO A 166 17.03 -18.43 20.91
C PRO A 166 16.03 -19.53 21.26
N SER A 167 15.43 -19.49 22.46
CA SER A 167 14.44 -20.47 22.94
C SER A 167 12.98 -20.06 22.68
N THR A 168 12.72 -18.96 21.97
CA THR A 168 11.35 -18.46 21.74
C THR A 168 10.55 -19.40 20.84
N ASP A 169 9.36 -19.80 21.33
CA ASP A 169 8.40 -20.58 20.56
C ASP A 169 7.55 -19.72 19.62
N ALA A 170 6.89 -20.37 18.66
CA ALA A 170 6.06 -19.70 17.65
C ALA A 170 4.88 -18.91 18.24
N LYS A 171 4.24 -19.38 19.34
CA LYS A 171 3.11 -18.69 19.97
C LYS A 171 3.58 -17.43 20.67
N THR A 172 4.68 -17.51 21.39
CA THR A 172 5.29 -16.35 22.06
C THR A 172 5.72 -15.31 21.04
N ALA A 173 6.38 -15.71 19.95
CA ALA A 173 6.74 -14.80 18.87
C ALA A 173 5.53 -14.17 18.19
N ARG A 174 4.49 -14.97 17.86
CA ARG A 174 3.22 -14.47 17.29
C ARG A 174 2.58 -13.43 18.20
N ARG A 175 2.51 -13.69 19.51
CA ARG A 175 1.98 -12.72 20.48
C ARG A 175 2.78 -11.41 20.48
N ARG A 176 4.12 -11.49 20.54
CA ARG A 176 5.00 -10.30 20.54
C ARG A 176 4.89 -9.47 19.26
N ILE A 177 4.85 -10.13 18.11
CA ILE A 177 4.64 -9.45 16.81
C ILE A 177 3.23 -8.85 16.76
N GLY A 178 2.22 -9.54 17.30
CA GLY A 178 0.85 -9.04 17.38
C GLY A 178 0.74 -7.70 18.12
N VAL A 179 1.45 -7.54 19.25
CA VAL A 179 1.51 -6.25 19.97
C VAL A 179 2.09 -5.14 19.09
N CYS A 180 3.13 -5.44 18.31
CA CYS A 180 3.71 -4.46 17.39
C CYS A 180 2.76 -4.09 16.25
N VAL A 181 2.02 -5.06 15.72
CA VAL A 181 0.98 -4.79 14.70
C VAL A 181 -0.13 -3.92 15.27
N GLU A 182 -0.61 -4.22 16.48
CA GLU A 182 -1.63 -3.43 17.16
C GLU A 182 -1.18 -1.98 17.34
N ASN A 183 0.06 -1.77 17.81
CA ASN A 183 0.64 -0.43 17.96
C ASN A 183 0.74 0.32 16.62
N LEU A 184 1.19 -0.36 15.55
CA LEU A 184 1.27 0.22 14.21
C LEU A 184 -0.11 0.69 13.74
N LEU A 185 -1.12 -0.17 13.82
CA LEU A 185 -2.47 0.15 13.36
C LEU A 185 -3.13 1.25 14.20
N SER A 186 -2.90 1.24 15.52
CA SER A 186 -3.38 2.31 16.41
C SER A 186 -2.78 3.66 16.00
N TRP A 187 -1.47 3.70 15.77
CA TRP A 187 -0.77 4.92 15.35
C TRP A 187 -1.28 5.41 13.99
N LEU A 188 -1.39 4.52 13.01
CA LEU A 188 -1.88 4.86 11.66
C LEU A 188 -3.31 5.40 11.74
N ASN A 189 -4.19 4.75 12.49
CA ASN A 189 -5.57 5.19 12.63
C ASN A 189 -5.67 6.59 13.28
N GLU A 190 -4.82 6.88 14.27
CA GLU A 190 -4.79 8.21 14.89
C GLU A 190 -4.24 9.28 13.94
N LYS A 191 -3.12 9.00 13.27
CA LYS A 191 -2.43 9.95 12.38
C LYS A 191 -3.19 10.22 11.10
N LEU A 192 -3.87 9.23 10.56
CA LEU A 192 -4.63 9.36 9.33
C LEU A 192 -6.02 9.93 9.54
N ARG A 193 -6.43 10.19 10.79
CA ARG A 193 -7.78 10.64 11.10
C ARG A 193 -8.17 11.88 10.29
N LYS A 194 -9.30 11.81 9.58
CA LYS A 194 -9.83 12.82 8.65
C LYS A 194 -8.96 13.09 7.41
N SER A 195 -8.03 12.19 7.07
CA SER A 195 -7.24 12.28 5.83
C SER A 195 -7.83 11.42 4.71
N GLU A 196 -7.46 11.71 3.46
CA GLU A 196 -7.80 10.87 2.29
C GLU A 196 -7.24 9.44 2.44
N GLN A 197 -6.07 9.30 3.10
CA GLN A 197 -5.43 8.02 3.38
C GLN A 197 -6.19 7.17 4.42
N GLN A 198 -7.10 7.77 5.22
CA GLN A 198 -7.96 7.01 6.12
C GLN A 198 -8.90 6.09 5.34
N THR A 199 -9.51 6.60 4.27
CA THR A 199 -10.41 5.82 3.40
C THR A 199 -9.68 4.59 2.84
N VAL A 200 -8.42 4.76 2.44
CA VAL A 200 -7.59 3.65 1.94
C VAL A 200 -7.31 2.61 3.03
N LEU A 201 -7.01 3.06 4.25
CA LEU A 201 -6.81 2.14 5.39
C LEU A 201 -8.10 1.37 5.73
N GLU A 202 -9.25 2.05 5.69
CA GLU A 202 -10.56 1.46 5.91
C GLU A 202 -10.92 0.43 4.83
N ASP A 203 -10.62 0.72 3.55
CA ASP A 203 -10.81 -0.22 2.44
C ASP A 203 -9.96 -1.49 2.61
N ILE A 204 -8.70 -1.34 3.01
CA ILE A 204 -7.81 -2.48 3.30
C ILE A 204 -8.34 -3.28 4.49
N ALA A 205 -8.80 -2.60 5.55
CA ALA A 205 -9.41 -3.26 6.70
C ALA A 205 -10.68 -4.04 6.32
N MET A 206 -11.51 -3.48 5.44
CA MET A 206 -12.71 -4.13 4.94
C MET A 206 -12.37 -5.36 4.08
N ALA A 207 -11.37 -5.25 3.20
CA ALA A 207 -10.89 -6.39 2.40
C ALA A 207 -10.34 -7.52 3.29
N ALA A 208 -9.56 -7.17 4.31
CA ALA A 208 -9.03 -8.10 5.30
C ALA A 208 -10.16 -8.77 6.12
N PHE A 209 -11.17 -8.01 6.54
CA PHE A 209 -12.33 -8.56 7.23
C PHE A 209 -13.11 -9.56 6.36
N ASN A 210 -13.30 -9.23 5.09
CA ASN A 210 -14.05 -10.10 4.17
C ASN A 210 -13.34 -11.42 3.85
N SER A 211 -12.01 -11.45 3.92
CA SER A 211 -11.19 -12.65 3.70
C SER A 211 -10.98 -13.50 4.96
N MET A 212 -11.47 -13.05 6.13
CA MET A 212 -11.40 -13.83 7.36
C MET A 212 -12.17 -15.15 7.26
N LYS A 213 -11.65 -16.17 7.95
CA LYS A 213 -12.29 -17.49 8.05
C LYS A 213 -13.32 -17.49 9.18
N GLU A 214 -14.31 -18.37 9.06
CA GLU A 214 -15.21 -18.71 10.15
C GLU A 214 -14.44 -19.43 11.28
N PRO A 215 -14.79 -19.23 12.56
CA PRO A 215 -15.93 -18.43 13.05
C PRO A 215 -15.66 -16.93 13.21
N CYS A 216 -14.43 -16.47 13.01
CA CYS A 216 -14.03 -15.10 13.36
C CYS A 216 -14.74 -14.02 12.54
N LYS A 217 -15.03 -14.27 11.27
CA LYS A 217 -15.77 -13.33 10.40
C LYS A 217 -17.17 -13.07 10.96
N THR A 218 -17.95 -14.12 11.20
CA THR A 218 -19.29 -14.00 11.79
C THR A 218 -19.25 -13.43 13.20
N PHE A 219 -18.33 -13.91 14.05
CA PHE A 219 -18.19 -13.45 15.43
C PHE A 219 -17.95 -11.93 15.51
N LEU A 220 -16.96 -11.43 14.77
CA LEU A 220 -16.61 -10.01 14.78
C LEU A 220 -17.69 -9.16 14.08
N GLY A 221 -18.29 -9.68 13.00
CA GLY A 221 -19.37 -9.00 12.27
C GLY A 221 -20.58 -8.72 13.16
N LYS A 222 -20.98 -9.70 13.99
CA LYS A 222 -22.08 -9.55 14.96
C LYS A 222 -21.69 -8.69 16.16
N PHE A 223 -20.46 -8.78 16.64
CA PHE A 223 -20.01 -7.99 17.79
C PHE A 223 -19.90 -6.48 17.47
N TYR A 224 -19.40 -6.14 16.28
CA TYR A 224 -19.19 -4.76 15.85
C TYR A 224 -20.32 -4.22 14.96
N HIS A 225 -21.44 -4.94 14.82
CA HIS A 225 -22.55 -4.51 13.98
C HIS A 225 -23.10 -3.15 14.44
N PRO A 226 -23.42 -2.21 13.54
CA PRO A 226 -23.89 -0.88 13.94
C PRO A 226 -25.24 -0.88 14.66
N THR A 227 -26.15 -1.77 14.27
CA THR A 227 -27.55 -1.76 14.73
C THR A 227 -27.94 -2.96 15.60
N GLU A 228 -27.19 -4.05 15.55
CA GLU A 228 -27.54 -5.33 16.20
C GLU A 228 -26.30 -5.88 16.91
N LYS A 229 -25.85 -5.19 17.97
CA LYS A 229 -24.68 -5.61 18.73
C LYS A 229 -25.04 -6.77 19.66
N HIS A 230 -24.47 -7.93 19.40
CA HIS A 230 -24.58 -9.07 20.31
C HIS A 230 -23.64 -8.89 21.52
N SER A 231 -24.13 -9.16 22.73
CA SER A 231 -23.27 -9.15 23.92
C SER A 231 -22.28 -10.32 23.91
N MET A 232 -21.24 -10.26 24.75
CA MET A 232 -20.30 -11.38 24.89
C MET A 232 -20.98 -12.66 25.41
N ASN A 233 -22.09 -12.54 26.14
CA ASN A 233 -22.88 -13.69 26.57
C ASN A 233 -23.66 -14.30 25.41
N ASP A 234 -24.34 -13.46 24.60
CA ASP A 234 -25.09 -13.93 23.43
C ASP A 234 -24.16 -14.62 22.43
N LEU A 235 -22.97 -14.06 22.20
CA LEU A 235 -21.95 -14.66 21.34
C LEU A 235 -21.34 -15.94 21.93
N ALA A 236 -21.24 -16.03 23.27
CA ALA A 236 -20.80 -17.24 23.93
C ALA A 236 -21.79 -18.39 23.70
N GLU A 237 -23.08 -18.14 23.86
CA GLU A 237 -24.14 -19.12 23.62
C GLU A 237 -24.20 -19.52 22.14
N GLU A 238 -24.19 -18.54 21.24
CA GLU A 238 -24.31 -18.78 19.80
C GLU A 238 -23.15 -19.63 19.23
N HIS A 239 -21.93 -19.40 19.72
CA HIS A 239 -20.73 -20.11 19.26
C HIS A 239 -20.37 -21.33 20.11
N GLY A 240 -21.18 -21.67 21.12
CA GLY A 240 -20.94 -22.82 22.00
C GLY A 240 -19.74 -22.67 22.94
N TYR A 241 -19.38 -21.45 23.31
CA TYR A 241 -18.33 -21.19 24.31
C TYR A 241 -18.85 -21.45 25.73
N LYS A 242 -17.99 -22.02 26.57
CA LYS A 242 -18.35 -22.40 27.96
C LYS A 242 -18.80 -21.24 28.83
N ASN A 243 -18.26 -20.04 28.58
CA ASN A 243 -18.58 -18.83 29.34
C ASN A 243 -18.13 -17.58 28.57
N GLU A 244 -18.56 -16.42 29.07
CA GLU A 244 -18.22 -15.11 28.56
C GLU A 244 -16.69 -14.87 28.49
N HIS A 245 -15.92 -15.38 29.45
CA HIS A 245 -14.48 -15.20 29.47
C HIS A 245 -13.80 -15.87 28.27
N VAL A 246 -14.23 -17.08 27.92
CA VAL A 246 -13.76 -17.79 26.72
C VAL A 246 -14.14 -17.03 25.45
N ALA A 247 -15.35 -16.48 25.38
CA ALA A 247 -15.77 -15.64 24.26
C ALA A 247 -14.94 -14.34 24.14
N ARG A 248 -14.58 -13.70 25.25
CA ARG A 248 -13.67 -12.53 25.25
C ARG A 248 -12.29 -12.90 24.73
N MET A 249 -11.74 -14.04 25.15
CA MET A 249 -10.45 -14.53 24.65
C MET A 249 -10.52 -14.85 23.15
N ALA A 250 -11.61 -15.48 22.69
CA ALA A 250 -11.85 -15.72 21.28
C ALA A 250 -11.95 -14.41 20.48
N ARG A 251 -12.64 -13.38 21.01
CA ARG A 251 -12.67 -12.05 20.41
C ARG A 251 -11.27 -11.47 20.25
N HIS A 252 -10.44 -11.54 21.29
CA HIS A 252 -9.07 -11.04 21.23
C HIS A 252 -8.24 -11.77 20.17
N GLU A 253 -8.39 -13.08 20.04
CA GLU A 253 -7.70 -13.85 19.00
C GLU A 253 -8.22 -13.50 17.61
N CYS A 254 -9.54 -13.43 17.41
CA CYS A 254 -10.13 -13.03 16.13
C CYS A 254 -9.73 -11.61 15.71
N MET A 255 -9.71 -10.66 16.66
CA MET A 255 -9.23 -9.31 16.39
C MET A 255 -7.75 -9.32 15.98
N ARG A 256 -6.93 -10.15 16.62
CA ARG A 256 -5.52 -10.29 16.25
C ARG A 256 -5.35 -10.88 14.85
N GLU A 257 -6.16 -11.86 14.46
CA GLU A 257 -6.17 -12.39 13.09
C GLU A 257 -6.52 -11.31 12.07
N LEU A 258 -7.53 -10.48 12.36
CA LEU A 258 -7.89 -9.35 11.52
C LEU A 258 -6.72 -8.37 11.38
N GLN A 259 -6.12 -7.96 12.51
CA GLN A 259 -4.98 -7.06 12.53
C GLN A 259 -3.78 -7.61 11.75
N PHE A 260 -3.49 -8.90 11.85
CA PHE A 260 -2.46 -9.54 11.03
C PHE A 260 -2.78 -9.50 9.54
N SER A 261 -4.03 -9.79 9.16
CA SER A 261 -4.45 -9.70 7.76
C SER A 261 -4.35 -8.26 7.23
N ILE A 262 -4.65 -7.25 8.04
CA ILE A 262 -4.47 -5.84 7.67
C ILE A 262 -2.98 -5.54 7.47
N ALA A 263 -2.14 -5.94 8.42
CA ALA A 263 -0.69 -5.74 8.32
C ALA A 263 -0.06 -6.48 7.13
N ASP A 264 -0.51 -7.69 6.81
CA ASP A 264 -0.07 -8.41 5.62
C ASP A 264 -0.42 -7.62 4.34
N ASN A 265 -1.63 -7.07 4.25
CA ASN A 265 -2.03 -6.25 3.10
C ASN A 265 -1.28 -4.91 3.01
N LEU A 266 -0.92 -4.32 4.16
CA LEU A 266 -0.18 -3.06 4.22
C LEU A 266 1.33 -3.22 3.96
N LEU A 267 1.94 -4.26 4.52
CA LEU A 267 3.39 -4.40 4.58
C LEU A 267 3.96 -5.42 3.59
N ASN A 268 3.21 -6.47 3.20
CA ASN A 268 3.68 -7.47 2.22
C ASN A 268 3.35 -7.10 0.78
N ASN A 269 2.23 -6.43 0.51
CA ASN A 269 1.85 -5.99 -0.84
C ASN A 269 2.64 -4.73 -1.28
N ASN A 270 3.92 -4.64 -0.89
CA ASN A 270 4.83 -3.66 -1.46
C ASN A 270 5.14 -4.11 -2.90
N PRO A 271 4.79 -3.34 -3.94
CA PRO A 271 5.07 -3.70 -5.33
C PRO A 271 6.58 -3.74 -5.67
N ASN A 272 7.46 -3.48 -4.70
CA ASN A 272 8.93 -3.54 -4.82
C ASN A 272 9.55 -4.75 -4.11
N LYS A 273 8.76 -5.79 -3.82
CA LYS A 273 9.25 -7.08 -3.31
C LYS A 273 9.46 -8.08 -4.44
#